data_AF-A0A5C7ZIQ4-F1
#
_entry.id   AF-A0A5C7ZIQ4-F1
#
_cell.length_a   1.000
_cell.length_b   1.000
_cell.length_c   1.000
_cell.angle_alpha   90.00
_cell.angle_beta   90.00
_cell.angle_gamma   90.00
#
_symmetry.space_group_name_H-M   'P 1'
#
loop_
_entity.id
_entity.type
_entity.pdbx_description
1 polymer ?
#
loop_
_entity_poly.entity_id
_entity_poly.type
_entity_poly.pdbx_seq_one_letter_code
_entity_poly.pdbx_strand_id
1 'polypeptide(L)' 'RKQCLIINLPGQPKSIKETLEGVRDADGYVTHIGIFAAVPYCIDLVGGPYAETDDAVIKVFRPKTALRPKPG' A
#
# COMPACT_ATOMS: atom_id res chain seq x y z
N ARG A 1 17.78 -3.46 14.13
CA ARG A 1 18.01 -4.36 12.96
C ARG A 1 17.01 -5.52 13.07
N LYS A 2 16.28 -5.87 11.98
CA LYS A 2 15.07 -6.74 11.88
C LYS A 2 13.71 -6.04 11.68
N GLN A 3 13.67 -4.73 11.47
CA GLN A 3 12.43 -3.97 11.18
C GLN A 3 12.29 -3.78 9.67
N CYS A 4 12.16 -4.87 8.91
CA CYS A 4 12.02 -4.83 7.46
C CYS A 4 10.88 -5.77 7.04
N LEU A 5 10.03 -5.30 6.14
CA LEU A 5 8.99 -6.09 5.51
C LEU A 5 9.53 -6.64 4.19
N ILE A 6 9.47 -7.97 4.02
CA ILE A 6 9.85 -8.65 2.77
C ILE A 6 8.58 -9.20 2.14
N ILE A 7 8.29 -8.81 0.90
CA ILE A 7 7.14 -9.28 0.12
C ILE A 7 7.67 -9.94 -1.15
N ASN A 8 7.31 -11.21 -1.35
CA ASN A 8 7.58 -11.91 -2.59
C ASN A 8 6.48 -11.57 -3.60
N LEU A 9 6.88 -11.19 -4.80
CA LEU A 9 5.98 -10.82 -5.89
C LEU A 9 6.09 -11.83 -7.05
N PRO A 10 5.06 -11.94 -7.90
CA PRO A 10 5.14 -12.74 -9.12
C PRO A 10 6.18 -12.19 -10.10
N GLY A 11 6.61 -13.00 -11.08
CA GLY A 11 7.67 -12.60 -12.02
C GLY A 11 7.22 -11.74 -13.20
N GLN A 12 5.92 -11.75 -13.55
CA GLN A 12 5.41 -11.00 -14.70
C GLN A 12 5.09 -9.54 -14.31
N PRO A 13 5.53 -8.52 -15.07
CA PRO A 13 5.30 -7.10 -14.74
C PRO A 13 3.83 -6.74 -14.52
N LYS A 14 2.92 -7.30 -15.33
CA LYS A 14 1.48 -7.10 -15.17
C LYS A 14 1.00 -7.60 -13.80
N SER A 15 1.36 -8.83 -13.44
CA SER A 15 0.97 -9.43 -12.16
C SER A 15 1.60 -8.73 -10.95
N ILE A 16 2.82 -8.19 -11.10
CA ILE A 16 3.44 -7.35 -10.05
C ILE A 16 2.56 -6.13 -9.78
N LYS A 17 2.16 -5.41 -10.85
CA LYS A 17 1.31 -4.23 -10.76
C LYS A 17 -0.03 -4.55 -10.14
N GLU A 18 -0.70 -5.59 -10.62
CA GLU A 18 -2.00 -6.04 -10.10
C GLU A 18 -1.91 -6.46 -8.62
N THR A 19 -0.81 -7.10 -8.21
CA THR A 19 -0.59 -7.49 -6.81
C THR A 19 -0.39 -6.27 -5.91
N LEU A 20 0.38 -5.26 -6.37
CA LEU A 20 0.72 -4.09 -5.57
C LEU A 20 -0.42 -3.05 -5.53
N GLU A 21 -0.94 -2.66 -6.70
CA GLU A 21 -1.93 -1.60 -6.85
C GLU A 21 -3.37 -2.11 -6.72
N GLY A 22 -3.60 -3.36 -7.07
CA GLY A 22 -4.92 -3.97 -7.14
C GLY A 22 -5.36 -4.24 -8.57
N VAL A 23 -6.48 -4.95 -8.69
CA VAL A 23 -7.09 -5.29 -9.98
C VAL A 23 -8.15 -4.24 -10.30
N ARG A 24 -8.14 -3.75 -11.54
CA ARG A 24 -9.14 -2.82 -12.07
C ARG A 24 -9.97 -3.50 -13.15
N ASP A 25 -11.24 -3.17 -13.23
CA ASP A 25 -12.12 -3.58 -14.32
C ASP A 25 -11.90 -2.75 -15.60
N ALA A 26 -12.68 -3.05 -16.63
CA ALA A 26 -12.61 -2.36 -17.92
C ALA A 26 -12.99 -0.86 -17.84
N ASP A 27 -13.80 -0.49 -16.85
CA ASP A 27 -14.26 0.87 -16.61
C ASP A 27 -13.29 1.64 -15.68
N GLY A 28 -12.22 0.98 -15.20
CA GLY A 28 -11.15 1.56 -14.40
C GLY A 28 -11.38 1.50 -12.89
N TYR A 29 -12.49 0.89 -12.43
CA TYR A 29 -12.80 0.74 -11.01
C TYR A 29 -11.96 -0.37 -10.38
N VAL A 30 -11.48 -0.11 -9.16
CA VAL A 30 -10.72 -1.11 -8.38
C VAL A 30 -11.68 -2.17 -7.86
N THR A 31 -11.53 -3.40 -8.33
CA THR A 31 -12.34 -4.56 -7.91
C THR A 31 -11.69 -5.30 -6.74
N HIS A 32 -10.35 -5.28 -6.67
CA HIS A 32 -9.58 -5.86 -5.58
C HIS A 32 -8.46 -4.89 -5.17
N ILE A 33 -8.38 -4.61 -3.87
CA ILE A 33 -7.36 -3.72 -3.31
C ILE A 33 -6.00 -4.43 -3.33
N GLY A 34 -4.98 -3.77 -3.87
CA GLY A 34 -3.62 -4.28 -3.88
C GLY A 34 -2.99 -4.31 -2.50
N ILE A 35 -2.00 -5.19 -2.30
CA ILE A 35 -1.35 -5.40 -1.00
C ILE A 35 -0.65 -4.13 -0.49
N PHE A 36 -0.26 -3.23 -1.40
CA PHE A 36 0.47 -2.01 -1.04
C PHE A 36 -0.38 -1.04 -0.20
N ALA A 37 -1.72 -1.16 -0.20
CA ALA A 37 -2.60 -0.35 0.64
C ALA A 37 -2.33 -0.54 2.15
N ALA A 38 -1.81 -1.71 2.56
CA ALA A 38 -1.48 -2.00 3.95
C ALA A 38 0.00 -1.76 4.29
N VAL A 39 0.88 -1.68 3.27
CA VAL A 39 2.34 -1.65 3.46
C VAL A 39 2.80 -0.46 4.31
N PRO A 40 2.33 0.78 4.08
CA PRO A 40 2.77 1.90 4.92
C PRO A 40 2.42 1.74 6.39
N TYR A 41 1.27 1.16 6.73
CA TYR A 41 0.93 0.88 8.12
C TYR A 41 1.78 -0.25 8.71
N CYS A 42 2.12 -1.28 7.93
CA CYS A 42 3.08 -2.29 8.34
C CYS A 42 4.46 -1.68 8.65
N ILE A 43 4.91 -0.70 7.86
CA ILE A 43 6.15 0.05 8.11
C ILE A 43 6.05 0.83 9.42
N ASP A 44 4.92 1.50 9.66
CA ASP A 44 4.65 2.22 10.92
C ASP A 44 4.77 1.27 12.13
N LEU A 45 4.15 0.08 12.04
CA LEU A 45 4.12 -0.93 13.11
C LEU A 45 5.49 -1.52 13.44
N VAL A 46 6.38 -1.63 12.45
CA VAL A 46 7.76 -2.08 12.71
C VAL A 46 8.67 -0.93 13.16
N GLY A 47 8.14 0.27 13.40
CA GLY A 47 8.93 1.43 13.83
C GLY A 47 9.75 2.08 12.70
N GLY A 48 9.32 1.89 11.45
CA GLY A 48 9.89 2.53 10.27
C GLY A 48 9.40 3.96 10.07
N PRO A 49 9.79 4.60 8.97
CA PRO A 49 9.33 5.94 8.61
C PRO A 49 7.83 5.94 8.25
N TYR A 50 7.17 7.07 8.48
CA TYR A 50 5.79 7.27 8.04
C TYR A 50 5.75 7.49 6.53
N ALA A 51 5.24 6.51 5.78
CA ALA A 51 5.12 6.58 4.33
C ALA A 51 3.71 7.01 3.88
N GLU A 52 3.63 7.81 2.83
CA GLU A 52 2.38 8.21 2.17
C GLU A 52 2.36 7.69 0.73
N THR A 53 1.18 7.63 0.13
CA THR A 53 0.98 7.22 -1.27
C THR A 53 0.15 8.24 -2.02
N ASP A 54 0.22 8.20 -3.35
CA ASP A 54 -0.72 8.91 -4.19
C ASP A 54 -2.07 8.17 -4.20
N ASP A 55 -3.11 8.83 -3.69
CA ASP A 55 -4.48 8.31 -3.62
C ASP A 55 -5.07 8.01 -5.02
N ALA A 56 -4.56 8.63 -6.09
CA ALA A 56 -4.96 8.32 -7.46
C ALA A 56 -4.45 6.93 -7.90
N VAL A 57 -3.33 6.48 -7.34
CA VAL A 57 -2.73 5.17 -7.62
C VAL A 57 -3.28 4.13 -6.63
N ILE A 58 -3.09 4.37 -5.33
CA ILE A 58 -3.57 3.49 -4.27
C ILE A 58 -3.79 4.26 -2.96
N LYS A 59 -4.97 4.07 -2.37
CA LYS A 59 -5.31 4.63 -1.07
C LYS A 59 -4.79 3.73 0.05
N VAL A 60 -4.01 4.31 0.96
CA VAL A 60 -3.49 3.57 2.12
C VAL A 60 -4.56 3.41 3.18
N PHE A 61 -4.63 2.20 3.73
CA PHE A 61 -5.42 1.91 4.91
C PHE A 61 -4.59 2.19 6.18
N ARG A 62 -5.16 3.02 7.07
CA ARG A 62 -4.68 3.23 8.44
C ARG A 62 -5.87 3.34 9.39
N PRO A 63 -5.79 2.77 10.61
CA PRO A 63 -6.79 3.03 11.64
C PRO A 63 -6.75 4.51 12.05
N LYS A 64 -7.89 5.05 12.51
CA LYS A 64 -8.03 6.47 12.88
C LYS A 64 -6.97 6.93 13.90
N THR A 65 -6.56 6.05 14.79
CA THR A 65 -5.53 6.30 15.82
C THR A 65 -4.11 6.40 15.27
N ALA A 66 -3.84 5.89 14.06
CA ALA A 66 -2.53 5.91 13.42
C ALA A 66 -2.41 6.97 12.32
N LEU A 67 -3.47 7.74 12.06
CA LEU A 67 -3.42 8.86 11.13
C LEU A 67 -2.66 10.01 11.77
N ARG A 68 -1.61 10.50 11.08
CA ARG A 68 -0.92 11.72 11.50
C ARG A 68 -1.72 12.95 11.01
N PRO A 69 -1.75 14.04 11.78
CA PRO A 69 -2.26 15.31 11.28
C PRO A 69 -1.38 15.75 10.10
N LYS A 70 -2.00 16.14 8.99
CA LYS A 70 -1.26 16.76 7.88
C LYS A 70 -0.60 18.05 8.41
N PRO A 71 0.69 18.29 8.13
CA PRO A 71 1.27 19.59 8.39
C PRO A 71 0.45 20.64 7.62
N GLY A 72 0.02 21.68 8.33
CA GLY A 72 -0.74 22.79 7.76
C GLY A 72 0.13 23.71 6.92
#